data_AF-A0A6P0Q0W7-F1
#
_entry.id   AF-A0A6P0Q0W7-F1
#
_cell.length_a   1.000
_cell.length_b   1.000
_cell.length_c   1.000
_cell.angle_alpha   90.00
_cell.angle_beta   90.00
_cell.angle_gamma   90.00
#
_symmetry.space_group_name_H-M   'P 1'
#
loop_
_entity.id
_entity.type
_entity.pdbx_description
1 polymer ?
#
loop_
_entity_poly.entity_id
_entity_poly.type
_entity_poly.pdbx_seq_one_letter_code
_entity_poly.pdbx_strand_id
1 'polypeptide(L)'
;GMYPNIEQSPVDQLAMARLPENAIAYDLIYTPNPTQFLRQAKEQGAIAIDGLEMLVQQGAAAFKIWLGQTPPVDIMRHALLV
;
A
#
# COMPACT_ATOMS: atom_id res chain seq x y z
N GLY A 1 -1.71 -10.79 3.38
CA GLY A 1 -3.00 -11.04 2.71
C GLY A 1 -4.06 -10.15 3.33
N MET A 2 -5.32 -10.33 2.95
CA MET A 2 -6.47 -9.68 3.60
C MET A 2 -7.19 -10.65 4.52
N TYR A 3 -8.04 -10.14 5.42
CA TYR A 3 -8.89 -10.99 6.26
C TYR A 3 -9.71 -11.99 5.42
N PRO A 4 -9.81 -13.27 5.82
CA PRO A 4 -9.26 -13.88 7.04
C PRO A 4 -7.79 -14.33 6.94
N ASN A 5 -7.20 -14.28 5.76
CA ASN A 5 -5.88 -14.83 5.44
C ASN A 5 -4.76 -13.78 5.52
N ILE A 6 -4.64 -13.11 6.67
CA ILE A 6 -3.69 -11.99 6.84
C ILE A 6 -2.22 -12.43 6.72
N GLU A 7 -1.91 -13.67 7.11
CA GLU A 7 -0.58 -14.27 7.08
C GLU A 7 -0.16 -14.81 5.69
N GLN A 8 -1.03 -14.73 4.68
CA GLN A 8 -0.68 -15.19 3.33
C GLN A 8 0.06 -14.12 2.53
N SER A 9 1.04 -14.56 1.75
CA SER A 9 1.75 -13.74 0.76
C SER A 9 1.41 -14.27 -0.65
N PRO A 10 1.22 -13.40 -1.66
CA PRO A 10 1.01 -13.82 -3.04
C PRO A 10 2.29 -14.35 -3.71
N VAL A 11 3.46 -14.14 -3.07
CA VAL A 11 4.76 -14.62 -3.56
C VAL A 11 5.37 -15.57 -2.52
N ASP A 12 6.01 -16.62 -3.03
CA ASP A 12 6.72 -17.57 -2.20
C ASP A 12 8.12 -17.06 -1.79
N GLN A 13 8.79 -17.81 -0.93
CA GLN A 13 10.11 -17.45 -0.42
C GLN A 13 11.19 -17.46 -1.53
N LEU A 14 11.06 -18.29 -2.56
CA LEU A 14 12.04 -18.37 -3.65
C LEU A 14 11.96 -17.14 -4.55
N ALA A 15 10.75 -16.66 -4.85
CA ALA A 15 10.53 -15.41 -5.56
C ALA A 15 11.00 -14.21 -4.72
N MET A 16 10.70 -14.21 -3.42
CA MET A 16 11.11 -13.16 -2.50
C MET A 16 12.64 -13.05 -2.38
N ALA A 17 13.36 -14.17 -2.33
CA ALA A 17 14.83 -14.20 -2.27
C ALA A 17 15.52 -13.69 -3.55
N ARG A 18 14.78 -13.53 -4.66
CA ARG A 18 15.30 -12.97 -5.92
C ARG A 18 15.10 -11.47 -6.03
N LEU A 19 14.43 -10.84 -5.05
CA LEU A 19 14.18 -9.41 -5.06
C LEU A 19 15.53 -8.67 -4.92
N PRO A 20 15.88 -7.75 -5.83
CA PRO A 20 17.08 -6.93 -5.68
C PRO A 20 17.01 -6.09 -4.41
N GLU A 21 18.17 -5.82 -3.81
CA GLU A 21 18.28 -4.80 -2.77
C GLU A 21 17.76 -3.45 -3.31
N ASN A 22 16.96 -2.74 -2.52
CA ASN A 22 16.27 -1.49 -2.91
C ASN A 22 15.19 -1.61 -4.00
N ALA A 23 14.75 -2.82 -4.37
CA ALA A 23 13.55 -2.97 -5.20
C ALA A 23 12.32 -2.38 -4.47
N ILE A 24 11.33 -1.93 -5.24
CA ILE A 24 10.08 -1.40 -4.68
C ILE A 24 9.05 -2.52 -4.62
N ALA A 25 8.59 -2.85 -3.42
CA ALA A 25 7.44 -3.69 -3.18
C ALA A 25 6.24 -2.80 -2.83
N TYR A 26 5.20 -2.87 -3.65
CA TYR A 26 4.02 -2.03 -3.54
C TYR A 26 2.77 -2.90 -3.42
N ASP A 27 1.95 -2.65 -2.41
CA ASP A 27 0.70 -3.38 -2.16
C ASP A 27 -0.45 -2.40 -2.04
N LEU A 28 -1.61 -2.71 -2.63
CA LEU A 28 -2.80 -1.86 -2.57
C LEU A 28 -3.58 -2.02 -1.26
N ILE A 29 -3.24 -3.05 -0.48
CA ILE A 29 -3.83 -3.30 0.82
C ILE A 29 -3.26 -2.30 1.83
N TYR A 30 -4.17 -1.60 2.51
CA TYR A 30 -3.84 -0.68 3.60
C TYR A 30 -4.30 -1.20 4.98
N THR A 31 -5.03 -2.31 5.02
CA THR A 31 -5.40 -3.02 6.26
C THR A 31 -5.47 -4.53 5.98
N PRO A 32 -4.66 -5.38 6.65
CA PRO A 32 -3.64 -5.05 7.66
C PRO A 32 -2.44 -4.29 7.07
N ASN A 33 -1.76 -3.48 7.90
CA ASN A 33 -0.56 -2.73 7.51
C ASN A 33 0.60 -2.99 8.48
N PRO A 34 1.74 -3.56 8.03
CA PRO A 34 2.01 -4.04 6.67
C PRO A 34 1.37 -5.41 6.40
N THR A 35 1.11 -5.73 5.14
CA THR A 35 0.77 -7.10 4.73
C THR A 35 1.96 -8.05 4.90
N GLN A 36 1.71 -9.36 4.94
CA GLN A 36 2.79 -10.35 4.98
C GLN A 36 3.77 -10.20 3.82
N PHE A 37 3.29 -9.85 2.63
CA PHE A 37 4.12 -9.56 1.46
C PHE A 37 5.09 -8.40 1.72
N LEU A 38 4.57 -7.26 2.16
CA LEU A 38 5.38 -6.07 2.42
C LEU A 38 6.37 -6.29 3.58
N ARG A 39 5.98 -7.08 4.59
CA ARG A 39 6.87 -7.50 5.68
C ARG A 39 8.06 -8.28 5.13
N GLN A 40 7.79 -9.33 4.36
CA GLN A 40 8.83 -10.18 3.75
C GLN A 40 9.74 -9.39 2.80
N ALA A 41 9.17 -8.47 2.01
CA ALA A 41 9.95 -7.64 1.09
C ALA A 41 10.90 -6.70 1.86
N LYS A 42 10.42 -6.08 2.93
CA LYS A 42 11.24 -5.22 3.80
C LYS A 42 12.39 -6.00 4.44
N GLU A 43 12.15 -7.25 4.84
CA GLU A 43 13.19 -8.13 5.40
C GLU A 43 14.29 -8.48 4.36
N GLN A 44 13.98 -8.46 3.06
CA GLN A 44 14.96 -8.62 1.97
C GLN A 44 15.68 -7.32 1.57
N GLY A 45 15.42 -6.20 2.26
CA GLY A 45 16.00 -4.90 1.91
C GLY A 45 15.26 -4.14 0.80
N ALA A 46 14.02 -4.53 0.51
CA ALA A 46 13.15 -3.78 -0.40
C ALA A 46 12.59 -2.51 0.27
N ILE A 47 12.22 -1.55 -0.56
CA ILE A 47 11.40 -0.40 -0.18
C ILE A 47 9.93 -0.86 -0.23
N ALA A 48 9.29 -0.95 0.94
CA ALA A 48 7.88 -1.33 1.07
C ALA A 48 6.98 -0.08 1.06
N ILE A 49 5.98 -0.07 0.18
CA ILE A 49 4.98 1.00 0.06
C ILE A 49 3.59 0.35 0.18
N ASP A 50 2.76 0.86 1.09
CA ASP A 50 1.38 0.39 1.30
C ASP A 50 0.36 1.13 0.42
N GLY A 51 -0.89 0.69 0.49
CA GLY A 51 -1.97 1.20 -0.36
C GLY A 51 -2.63 2.49 0.14
N LEU A 52 -2.20 3.05 1.28
CA LEU A 52 -2.90 4.18 1.90
C LEU A 52 -2.85 5.43 1.03
N GLU A 53 -1.67 5.75 0.48
CA GLU A 53 -1.54 6.93 -0.40
C GLU A 53 -2.32 6.73 -1.70
N MET A 54 -2.42 5.50 -2.22
CA MET A 54 -3.29 5.21 -3.36
C MET A 54 -4.75 5.48 -3.05
N LEU A 55 -5.23 5.06 -1.88
CA LEU A 55 -6.60 5.32 -1.42
C LEU A 55 -6.90 6.82 -1.33
N VAL A 56 -5.96 7.62 -0.82
CA VAL A 56 -6.09 9.08 -0.78
C VAL A 56 -6.15 9.68 -2.18
N GLN A 57 -5.17 9.35 -3.02
CA GLN A 57 -5.01 9.99 -4.33
C GLN A 57 -6.12 9.60 -5.32
N GLN A 58 -6.60 8.36 -5.28
CA GLN A 58 -7.75 7.97 -6.12
C GLN A 58 -9.01 8.74 -5.71
N GLY A 59 -9.22 8.96 -4.41
CA GLY A 59 -10.34 9.76 -3.91
C GLY A 59 -10.21 11.21 -4.30
N ALA A 60 -9.00 11.77 -4.23
CA ALA A 60 -8.70 13.13 -4.64
C ALA A 60 -8.95 13.34 -6.14
N ALA A 61 -8.57 12.36 -6.98
CA ALA A 61 -8.87 12.38 -8.40
C ALA A 61 -10.38 12.35 -8.68
N ALA A 62 -11.12 11.47 -8.01
CA ALA A 62 -12.58 11.40 -8.12
C ALA A 62 -13.26 12.70 -7.67
N PHE A 63 -12.85 13.27 -6.53
CA PHE A 63 -13.32 14.56 -6.02
C PHE A 63 -13.14 15.67 -7.07
N LYS A 64 -11.95 15.74 -7.68
CA LYS A 64 -11.66 16.74 -8.73
C LYS A 64 -12.54 16.56 -9.96
N ILE A 65 -12.77 15.31 -10.40
CA ILE A 65 -13.60 14.99 -11.55
C ILE A 65 -15.06 15.39 -11.31
N TRP A 66 -15.60 15.04 -10.13
CA TRP A 66 -17.03 15.26 -9.85
C TRP A 66 -17.36 16.69 -9.45
N LEU A 67 -16.48 17.35 -8.70
CA LEU A 67 -16.77 18.66 -8.12
C LEU A 67 -16.07 19.81 -8.84
N GLY A 68 -15.13 19.52 -9.75
CA GLY A 68 -14.33 20.54 -10.44
C GLY A 68 -13.46 21.39 -9.51
N GLN A 69 -13.28 20.96 -8.25
CA GLN A 69 -12.56 21.68 -7.21
C GLN A 69 -11.22 21.02 -6.89
N THR A 70 -10.30 21.79 -6.32
CA THR A 70 -9.04 21.25 -5.80
C THR A 70 -9.32 20.39 -4.56
N PRO A 71 -8.97 19.09 -4.56
CA PRO A 71 -9.23 18.22 -3.41
C PRO A 71 -8.33 18.61 -2.22
N PRO A 72 -8.86 18.61 -0.98
CA PRO A 72 -8.08 18.87 0.22
C PRO A 72 -7.31 17.61 0.65
N VAL A 73 -6.29 17.23 -0.12
CA VAL A 73 -5.54 15.96 0.01
C VAL A 73 -5.02 15.72 1.43
N ASP A 74 -4.48 16.74 2.09
CA ASP A 74 -3.93 16.56 3.44
C ASP A 74 -5.03 16.24 4.46
N ILE A 75 -6.22 16.82 4.33
CA ILE A 75 -7.37 16.50 5.18
C ILE A 75 -7.82 15.05 4.91
N MET A 76 -7.90 14.67 3.64
CA MET A 76 -8.27 13.31 3.24
C MET A 76 -7.29 12.27 3.80
N ARG A 77 -5.99 12.57 3.79
CA ARG A 77 -4.95 11.71 4.37
C ARG A 77 -5.09 11.60 5.89
N HIS A 78 -5.23 12.72 6.59
CA HIS A 78 -5.39 12.72 8.04
C HIS A 78 -6.64 11.94 8.49
N ALA A 79 -7.74 12.00 7.74
CA ALA A 79 -8.98 11.30 8.07
C ALA A 79 -8.85 9.77 8.08
N LEU A 80 -7.84 9.20 7.42
CA LEU A 80 -7.59 7.75 7.38
C LEU A 80 -6.64 7.25 8.49
N LEU A 81 -6.03 8.17 9.24
CA LEU A 81 -5.09 7.87 10.32
C LEU A 81 -5.73 7.92 11.71
N VAL A 82 -7.04 8.22 11.79
CA VAL A 82 -7.82 8.37 13.03
C VAL A 82 -8.53 7.08 13.40
#